data_AF-A0A645IXA5-F1
#
_entry.id   AF-A0A645IXA5-F1
#
_cell.length_a   1.000
_cell.length_b   1.000
_cell.length_c   1.000
_cell.angle_alpha   90.00
_cell.angle_beta   90.00
_cell.angle_gamma   90.00
#
_symmetry.space_group_name_H-M   'P 1'
#
loop_
_entity.id
_entity.type
_entity.pdbx_description
1 polymer ?
#
loop_
_entity_poly.entity_id
_entity_poly.type
_entity_poly.pdbx_seq_one_letter_code
_entity_poly.pdbx_strand_id
1 'polypeptide(L)' 'MLAGSTGLANAYLNAALTSATPELRAMYSSSLSEVIAGHSGGLELAINRGWENPYISPNQQLSDSYKKSQEMINQNQ' A
#
# COMPACT_ATOMS: atom_id res chain seq x y z
N MET A 1 0.42 5.18 -4.83
CA MET A 1 -0.82 4.37 -4.85
C MET A 1 -0.95 3.53 -3.58
N LEU A 2 0.01 2.64 -3.29
CA LEU A 2 -0.03 1.74 -2.12
C LEU A 2 -0.20 2.48 -0.78
N ALA A 3 0.60 3.51 -0.51
CA ALA A 3 0.48 4.33 0.71
C ALA A 3 -0.92 4.97 0.89
N GLY A 4 -1.56 5.38 -0.21
CA GLY A 4 -2.92 5.94 -0.18
C GLY A 4 -3.96 4.88 0.18
N SER A 5 -3.86 3.69 -0.42
CA SER A 5 -4.72 2.55 -0.08
C SER A 5 -4.54 2.11 1.38
N THR A 6 -3.31 2.12 1.92
CA THR A 6 -3.06 1.87 3.36
C THR A 6 -3.77 2.90 4.24
N GLY A 7 -3.73 4.18 3.86
CA GLY A 7 -4.45 5.24 4.57
C GLY A 7 -5.97 5.02 4.58
N LEU A 8 -6.53 4.65 3.42
CA LEU A 8 -7.96 4.34 3.30
C LEU A 8 -8.36 3.10 4.12
N ALA A 9 -7.54 2.03 4.09
CA ALA A 9 -7.79 0.83 4.90
C ALA A 9 -7.83 1.18 6.40
N ASN A 10 -6.88 2.00 6.88
CA ASN A 10 -6.90 2.49 8.26
C ASN A 10 -8.16 3.31 8.57
N ALA A 11 -8.61 4.16 7.65
CA ALA A 11 -9.83 4.95 7.84
C ALA A 11 -11.06 4.05 7.96
N TYR A 12 -11.23 3.08 7.05
CA TYR A 12 -12.37 2.15 7.10
C TYR A 12 -12.34 1.24 8.33
N LEU A 13 -11.16 0.77 8.76
CA LEU A 13 -11.01 0.00 9.99
C LEU A 13 -11.43 0.82 11.22
N ASN A 14 -10.93 2.05 11.34
CA ASN A 14 -11.31 2.94 12.45
C ASN A 14 -12.82 3.25 12.44
N ALA A 15 -13.40 3.49 11.26
CA ALA A 15 -14.83 3.71 11.12
C ALA A 15 -15.64 2.47 11.53
N ALA A 16 -15.23 1.26 11.13
CA ALA A 16 -15.89 0.02 11.53
C ALA A 16 -15.84 -0.21 13.05
N LEU A 17 -14.71 0.08 13.70
CA LEU A 17 -14.52 -0.09 15.14
C LEU A 17 -15.30 0.93 15.98
N THR A 18 -15.41 2.18 15.50
CA THR A 18 -16.12 3.26 16.21
C THR A 18 -17.61 3.32 15.89
N SER A 19 -18.08 2.55 14.91
CA SER A 19 -19.50 2.46 14.55
C SER A 19 -20.32 1.77 15.64
N ALA A 20 -21.30 2.50 16.17
CA ALA A 20 -22.23 2.01 17.18
C ALA A 20 -23.24 0.98 16.64
N THR A 21 -23.56 1.02 15.35
CA THR A 21 -24.55 0.13 14.73
C THR A 21 -23.88 -1.00 13.93
N PRO A 22 -24.47 -2.21 13.95
CA PRO A 22 -23.93 -3.35 13.19
C PRO A 22 -23.99 -3.14 11.67
N GLU A 23 -24.97 -2.40 11.16
CA GLU A 23 -25.13 -2.13 9.73
C GLU A 23 -24.00 -1.27 9.19
N LEU A 24 -23.63 -0.19 9.90
CA LEU A 24 -22.51 0.67 9.52
C LEU A 24 -21.17 -0.08 9.64
N ARG A 25 -21.02 -0.89 10.68
CA ARG A 25 -19.83 -1.75 10.83
C ARG A 25 -19.69 -2.71 9.65
N ALA A 26 -20.78 -3.35 9.22
CA ALA A 26 -20.77 -4.26 8.08
C ALA A 26 -20.41 -3.52 6.78
N MET A 27 -20.98 -2.34 6.55
CA MET A 27 -20.66 -1.50 5.38
C MET A 27 -19.17 -1.15 5.32
N TYR A 28 -18.62 -0.58 6.40
CA TYR A 28 -17.20 -0.21 6.43
C TYR A 28 -16.26 -1.41 6.35
N SER A 29 -16.65 -2.55 6.92
CA SER A 29 -15.87 -3.80 6.81
C SER A 29 -15.85 -4.35 5.38
N SER A 30 -16.96 -4.19 4.63
CA SER A 30 -17.02 -4.54 3.21
C SER A 30 -16.07 -3.65 2.39
N SER A 31 -16.13 -2.33 2.59
CA SER A 31 -15.23 -1.39 1.90
C SER A 31 -13.76 -1.61 2.26
N LEU A 32 -13.46 -1.94 3.53
CA LEU A 32 -12.11 -2.32 3.97
C LEU A 32 -11.60 -3.54 3.17
N SER A 33 -12.43 -4.56 3.02
CA SER A 33 -12.06 -5.78 2.29
C SER A 33 -11.73 -5.51 0.83
N GLU A 34 -12.50 -4.63 0.18
CA GLU A 34 -12.25 -4.20 -1.21
C GLU A 34 -10.92 -3.43 -1.34
N VAL A 35 -10.65 -2.50 -0.43
CA VAL A 35 -9.38 -1.75 -0.41
C VAL A 35 -8.19 -2.67 -0.19
N ILE A 36 -8.31 -3.67 0.70
CA ILE A 36 -7.25 -4.67 0.93
C ILE A 36 -7.01 -5.50 -0.33
N ALA A 37 -8.07 -5.96 -1.00
CA ALA A 37 -7.93 -6.72 -2.25
C ALA A 37 -7.22 -5.90 -3.33
N GLY A 38 -7.60 -4.64 -3.51
CA GLY A 38 -6.94 -3.72 -4.45
C GLY A 38 -5.49 -3.43 -4.08
N HIS A 39 -5.20 -3.19 -2.80
CA HIS A 39 -3.82 -3.00 -2.32
C HIS A 39 -2.96 -4.23 -2.59
N SER A 40 -3.47 -5.43 -2.28
CA SER A 40 -2.76 -6.69 -2.51
C SER A 40 -2.44 -6.91 -3.99
N GLY A 41 -3.39 -6.66 -4.90
CA GLY A 41 -3.13 -6.75 -6.35
C GLY A 41 -2.08 -5.74 -6.83
N GLY A 42 -2.11 -4.51 -6.30
CA GLY A 42 -1.09 -3.50 -6.60
C GLY A 42 0.31 -3.87 -6.08
N LEU A 43 0.36 -4.46 -4.88
CA LEU A 43 1.61 -4.92 -4.27
C LEU A 43 2.19 -6.11 -5.03
N GLU A 44 1.35 -7.07 -5.41
CA GLU A 44 1.75 -8.22 -6.23
C GLU A 44 2.36 -7.75 -7.56
N LEU A 45 1.73 -6.78 -8.23
CA LEU A 45 2.29 -6.18 -9.45
C LEU A 45 3.65 -5.51 -9.17
N ALA A 46 3.78 -4.75 -8.09
CA ALA A 46 5.03 -4.09 -7.72
C ALA A 46 6.16 -5.09 -7.47
N ILE A 47 5.87 -6.20 -6.80
CA ILE A 47 6.81 -7.31 -6.57
C ILE A 47 7.18 -7.97 -7.90
N ASN A 48 6.19 -8.31 -8.73
CA ASN A 48 6.41 -8.97 -10.02
C ASN A 48 7.22 -8.11 -11.00
N ARG A 49 7.10 -6.78 -10.92
CA ARG A 49 7.90 -5.83 -11.71
C ARG A 49 9.27 -5.54 -11.09
N GLY A 50 9.58 -6.11 -9.93
CA GLY A 50 10.83 -5.86 -9.20
C GLY A 50 10.93 -4.43 -8.66
N TRP A 51 9.80 -3.75 -8.45
CA TRP A 51 9.77 -2.40 -7.88
C TRP A 51 9.87 -2.41 -6.36
N GLU A 52 9.30 -3.43 -5.73
CA GLU A 52 9.46 -3.71 -4.31
C GLU A 52 10.04 -5.11 -4.10
N ASN A 53 10.93 -5.22 -3.12
CA ASN A 53 11.46 -6.50 -2.66
C ASN A 53 11.18 -6.63 -1.16
N PRO A 54 10.19 -7.46 -0.77
CA PRO A 54 9.75 -7.55 0.62
C PRO A 54 10.74 -8.28 1.54
N TYR A 55 11.74 -8.97 0.97
CA TYR A 55 12.68 -9.81 1.72
C TYR A 55 14.03 -9.16 1.98
N ILE A 56 14.24 -7.91 1.56
CA ILE A 56 15.46 -7.15 1.84
C ILE A 56 15.27 -6.21 3.04
N SER A 57 16.38 -5.95 3.74
CA SER A 57 16.35 -5.08 4.93
C SER A 57 15.87 -3.66 4.59
N PRO A 58 15.22 -2.95 5.53
CA PRO A 58 14.76 -1.57 5.30
C PRO A 58 15.87 -0.63 4.81
N ASN A 59 17.09 -0.78 5.35
CA ASN A 59 18.25 0.01 4.93
C ASN A 59 18.60 -0.23 3.45
N GLN A 60 18.47 -1.47 2.99
CA GLN A 60 18.74 -1.84 1.61
C GLN A 60 17.63 -1.34 0.68
N GLN A 61 16.36 -1.40 1.10
CA GLN A 61 15.23 -0.81 0.35
C GLN A 61 15.43 0.69 0.13
N LEU A 62 15.85 1.42 1.17
CA LEU A 62 16.14 2.86 1.07
C LEU A 62 17.32 3.13 0.12
N SER A 63 18.40 2.35 0.21
CA SER A 63 19.56 2.49 -0.66
C SER A 63 19.20 2.25 -2.13
N ASP A 64 18.42 1.20 -2.40
CA ASP A 64 18.00 0.85 -3.76
C ASP A 64 17.04 1.89 -4.34
N SER A 65 16.12 2.42 -3.53
CA SER A 65 15.23 3.51 -3.95
C SER A 65 15.99 4.80 -4.26
N TYR A 66 17.04 5.12 -3.49
CA TYR A 66 17.91 6.27 -3.74
C TYR A 66 18.69 6.11 -5.05
N LYS A 67 19.36 4.95 -5.24
CA LYS A 67 20.11 4.65 -6.47
C LYS A 67 19.23 4.73 -7.70
N LYS A 68 18.04 4.13 -7.65
CA LYS A 68 17.06 4.17 -8.75
C LYS A 68 16.62 5.59 -9.09
N SER A 69 16.45 6.44 -8.08
CA SER A 69 16.13 7.86 -8.30
C SER A 69 17.28 8.60 -9.00
N GLN A 70 18.52 8.33 -8.60
CA GLN A 70 19.71 8.94 -9.20
C GLN A 70 19.94 8.46 -10.64
N GLU A 71 19.75 7.17 -10.92
CA GLU A 71 19.80 6.61 -12.27
C GLU A 71 18.75 7.24 -13.19
N MET A 72 17.51 7.41 -12.71
CA MET A 72 16.44 8.07 -13.47
C MET A 72 16.77 9.53 -13.82
N ILE A 73 17.38 10.27 -12.90
CA ILE A 73 17.81 11.66 -13.14
C ILE A 73 18.95 11.70 -14.16
N ASN A 74 19.93 10.81 -14.02
CA ASN A 74 21.11 10.78 -14.87
C ASN A 74 20.84 10.22 -16.29
N GLN A 75 19.83 9.36 -16.46
CA GLN A 75 19.42 8.86 -17.78
C GLN A 75 18.67 9.90 -18.64
N ASN A 76 18.22 11.01 -18.04
CA ASN A 76 17.51 12.10 -18.72
C ASN A 76 18.38 13.36 -18.92
N GLN A 77 19.71 13.24 -18.75
CA GLN A 77 20.71 14.24 -19.13
C GLN A 77 21.45 13.80 -20.40
#